data_AF-A0A1I7EC06-F1
#
_entry.id   AF-A0A1I7EC06-F1
#
_cell.length_a   1.000
_cell.length_b   1.000
_cell.length_c   1.000
_cell.angle_alpha   90.00
_cell.angle_beta   90.00
_cell.angle_gamma   90.00
#
_symmetry.space_group_name_H-M   'P 1'
#
loop_
_entity.id
_entity.type
_entity.pdbx_description
1 polymer ?
#
loop_
_entity_poly.entity_id
_entity_poly.type
_entity_poly.pdbx_seq_one_letter_code
_entity_poly.pdbx_strand_id
1 'polypeptide(L)'
;MPNQTATPLNNLLGPAAPSIATSQKALLAMGRLHAQNVKTMLHFQSEGLAFLKHRYEEEMKLVDDLMTTDGLIDAFVVYAGFFQNAVAEYSREAAKLNTIGSRAASETAKRVRREAEIVTEDMAARTAA
;
A
#
# COMPACT_ATOMS: atom_id res chain seq x y z
N MET A 1 -12.69 -14.48 61.40
CA MET A 1 -12.72 -14.84 59.97
C MET A 1 -12.41 -13.59 59.15
N PRO A 2 -11.29 -13.48 58.43
CA PRO A 2 -11.06 -12.37 57.52
C PRO A 2 -11.50 -12.80 56.11
N ASN A 3 -12.46 -12.10 55.48
CA ASN A 3 -12.81 -12.38 54.09
C ASN A 3 -12.78 -11.11 53.23
N GLN A 4 -11.67 -11.01 52.49
CA GLN A 4 -11.54 -10.52 51.11
C GLN A 4 -12.20 -9.18 50.78
N THR A 5 -11.44 -8.10 51.03
CA THR A 5 -11.55 -6.87 50.24
C THR A 5 -11.31 -7.23 48.78
N ALA A 6 -12.34 -7.11 47.95
CA ALA A 6 -12.22 -7.21 46.50
C ALA A 6 -11.16 -6.22 46.04
N THR A 7 -10.01 -6.74 45.63
CA THR A 7 -8.96 -5.91 45.03
C THR A 7 -9.57 -5.30 43.77
N PRO A 8 -9.65 -3.95 43.65
CA PRO A 8 -10.18 -3.34 42.44
C PRO A 8 -9.32 -3.82 41.26
N LEU A 9 -9.96 -4.10 40.12
CA LEU A 9 -9.31 -4.54 38.87
C LEU A 9 -8.12 -3.64 38.46
N ASN A 10 -8.05 -2.43 39.00
CA ASN A 10 -6.96 -1.48 38.87
C ASN A 10 -5.60 -1.96 39.44
N ASN A 11 -5.59 -2.97 40.33
CA ASN A 11 -4.35 -3.53 40.90
C ASN A 11 -3.87 -4.80 40.18
N LEU A 12 -4.69 -5.41 39.31
CA LEU A 12 -4.30 -6.60 38.54
C LEU A 12 -3.49 -6.23 37.29
N LEU A 13 -3.71 -5.01 36.80
CA LEU A 13 -2.99 -4.37 35.74
C LEU A 13 -2.08 -3.34 36.39
N GLY A 14 -0.81 -3.69 36.62
CA GLY A 14 0.15 -2.74 37.18
C GLY A 14 0.19 -1.40 36.40
N PRO A 15 0.91 -0.38 36.88
CA PRO A 15 0.95 0.98 36.30
C PRO A 15 1.43 1.07 34.83
N ALA A 16 1.68 -0.06 34.17
CA ALA A 16 2.12 -0.20 32.79
C ALA A 16 1.00 -0.59 31.80
N ALA A 17 -0.23 -0.88 32.23
CA ALA A 17 -1.32 -1.20 31.29
C ALA A 17 -1.86 0.08 30.61
N PRO A 18 -1.96 0.12 29.26
CA PRO A 18 -2.53 1.26 28.55
C PRO A 18 -3.96 1.54 29.01
N SER A 19 -4.28 2.81 29.21
CA SER A 19 -5.66 3.20 29.54
C SER A 19 -6.63 2.84 28.40
N ILE A 20 -7.92 2.73 28.71
CA ILE A 20 -8.96 2.50 27.68
C ILE A 20 -8.91 3.58 26.60
N ALA A 21 -8.68 4.84 26.96
CA ALA A 21 -8.57 5.95 26.02
C ALA A 21 -7.33 5.84 25.11
N THR A 22 -6.18 5.45 25.67
CA THR A 22 -4.95 5.17 24.92
C THR A 22 -5.16 4.01 23.95
N SER A 23 -5.85 2.95 24.39
CA SER A 23 -6.17 1.78 23.57
C SER A 23 -7.12 2.14 22.41
N GLN A 24 -8.13 2.97 22.65
CA GLN A 24 -9.04 3.47 21.61
C GLN A 24 -8.31 4.30 20.56
N LYS A 25 -7.40 5.19 20.97
CA LYS A 25 -6.56 5.98 20.05
C LYS A 25 -5.65 5.10 19.21
N ALA A 26 -5.01 4.10 19.82
CA ALA A 26 -4.19 3.13 19.10
C ALA A 26 -5.01 2.34 18.07
N LEU A 27 -6.22 1.89 18.42
CA LEU A 27 -7.12 1.20 17.49
C LEU A 27 -7.51 2.09 16.30
N LEU A 28 -7.85 3.36 16.55
CA LEU A 28 -8.14 4.32 15.48
C LEU A 28 -6.92 4.59 14.59
N ALA A 29 -5.73 4.73 15.18
CA ALA A 29 -4.48 4.89 14.44
C ALA A 29 -4.21 3.69 13.52
N MET A 30 -4.37 2.47 14.03
CA MET A 30 -4.25 1.24 13.24
C MET A 30 -5.29 1.19 12.12
N GLY A 31 -6.55 1.53 12.40
CA GLY A 31 -7.61 1.58 11.39
C GLY A 31 -7.29 2.55 10.26
N ARG A 32 -6.76 3.74 10.60
CA ARG A 32 -6.36 4.73 9.58
C ARG A 32 -5.14 4.28 8.77
N LEU A 33 -4.16 3.61 9.39
CA LEU A 33 -3.03 3.00 8.68
C LEU A 33 -3.50 1.90 7.73
N HIS A 34 -4.41 1.03 8.20
CA HIS A 34 -4.98 -0.05 7.39
C HIS A 34 -5.74 0.50 6.18
N ALA A 35 -6.62 1.49 6.38
CA ALA A 35 -7.37 2.13 5.29
C ALA A 35 -6.43 2.75 4.23
N GLN A 36 -5.35 3.41 4.68
CA GLN A 36 -4.36 3.98 3.77
C GLN A 36 -3.64 2.89 2.96
N ASN A 37 -3.26 1.78 3.60
CA ASN A 37 -2.63 0.65 2.91
C ASN A 37 -3.56 0.02 1.87
N VAL A 38 -4.83 -0.20 2.22
CA VAL A 38 -5.83 -0.71 1.28
C VAL A 38 -6.01 0.24 0.10
N LYS A 39 -6.10 1.55 0.34
CA LYS A 39 -6.21 2.55 -0.72
C LYS A 39 -5.01 2.51 -1.67
N THR A 40 -3.79 2.48 -1.14
CA THR A 40 -2.57 2.34 -1.95
C THR A 40 -2.58 1.04 -2.76
N MET A 41 -2.94 -0.07 -2.13
CA MET A 41 -2.97 -1.38 -2.78
C MET A 41 -3.94 -1.37 -3.96
N LEU A 42 -5.14 -0.82 -3.77
CA LEU A 42 -6.13 -0.69 -4.84
C LEU A 42 -5.63 0.19 -5.98
N HIS A 43 -4.92 1.29 -5.66
CA HIS A 43 -4.31 2.14 -6.68
C HIS A 43 -3.20 1.41 -7.45
N PHE A 44 -2.37 0.61 -6.78
CA PHE A 44 -1.37 -0.22 -7.44
C PHE A 44 -2.03 -1.26 -8.36
N GLN A 45 -3.08 -1.93 -7.89
CA GLN A 45 -3.83 -2.91 -8.68
C GLN A 45 -4.50 -2.27 -9.90
N SER A 46 -5.12 -1.09 -9.76
CA SER A 46 -5.76 -0.41 -10.88
C SER A 46 -4.77 -0.04 -11.98
N GLU A 47 -3.56 0.39 -11.61
CA GLU A 47 -2.52 0.76 -12.56
C GLU A 47 -1.99 -0.47 -13.31
N GLY A 48 -1.72 -1.57 -12.59
CA GLY A 48 -1.33 -2.84 -13.22
C GLY A 48 -2.39 -3.39 -14.17
N LEU A 49 -3.68 -3.30 -13.82
CA LEU A 49 -4.78 -3.71 -14.69
C LEU A 49 -4.91 -2.82 -15.92
N ALA A 50 -4.76 -1.50 -15.77
CA ALA A 50 -4.79 -0.57 -16.90
C ALA A 50 -3.65 -0.85 -17.89
N PHE A 51 -2.45 -1.11 -17.37
CA PHE A 51 -1.31 -1.51 -18.18
C PHE A 51 -1.56 -2.84 -18.91
N LEU A 52 -2.11 -3.84 -18.22
CA LEU A 52 -2.37 -5.14 -18.82
C LEU A 52 -3.41 -5.05 -19.95
N LYS A 53 -4.46 -4.24 -19.77
CA LYS A 53 -5.43 -3.95 -20.82
C LYS A 53 -4.74 -3.36 -22.06
N HIS A 54 -3.92 -2.33 -21.87
CA HIS A 54 -3.15 -1.70 -22.96
C HIS A 54 -2.26 -2.71 -23.69
N ARG A 55 -1.57 -3.58 -22.94
CA ARG A 55 -0.71 -4.63 -23.50
C ARG A 55 -1.49 -5.62 -24.37
N TYR A 56 -2.70 -6.00 -23.97
CA TYR A 56 -3.58 -6.84 -24.78
C TYR A 56 -4.10 -6.13 -26.04
N GLU A 57 -4.43 -4.85 -25.96
CA GLU A 57 -4.84 -4.07 -27.13
C GLU A 57 -3.72 -3.99 -28.18
N GLU A 58 -2.48 -3.77 -27.74
CA GLU A 58 -1.31 -3.79 -28.62
C GLU A 58 -0.98 -5.20 -29.16
N GLU A 59 -1.22 -6.26 -28.39
CA GLU A 59 -1.09 -7.66 -28.89
C GLU A 59 -2.09 -7.97 -29.99
N MET A 60 -3.35 -7.54 -29.83
CA MET A 60 -4.36 -7.66 -30.87
C MET A 60 -3.94 -6.91 -32.13
N LYS A 61 -3.47 -5.68 -31.97
CA LYS A 61 -2.95 -4.88 -33.09
C LYS A 61 -1.78 -5.55 -33.80
N LEU A 62 -0.84 -6.16 -33.08
CA LEU A 62 0.24 -6.92 -33.69
C LEU A 62 -0.30 -8.06 -34.57
N VAL A 63 -1.29 -8.80 -34.09
CA VAL A 63 -1.90 -9.89 -34.87
C VAL A 63 -2.54 -9.34 -36.14
N ASP A 64 -3.29 -8.24 -36.04
CA ASP A 64 -3.91 -7.58 -37.20
C ASP A 64 -2.85 -7.09 -38.20
N ASP A 65 -1.78 -6.45 -37.72
CA ASP A 65 -0.68 -5.95 -38.54
C ASP A 65 0.05 -7.12 -39.24
N LEU A 66 0.29 -8.24 -38.55
CA LEU A 66 0.92 -9.43 -39.13
C LEU A 66 0.03 -10.12 -40.17
N MET A 67 -1.30 -10.13 -39.97
CA MET A 67 -2.24 -10.71 -40.92
C MET A 67 -2.35 -9.91 -42.23
N THR A 68 -2.02 -8.62 -42.19
CA THR A 68 -2.10 -7.72 -43.34
C THR A 68 -0.74 -7.45 -44.00
N THR A 69 0.36 -7.91 -43.39
CA THR A 69 1.71 -7.71 -43.91
C THR A 69 2.09 -8.75 -44.95
N ASP A 70 2.49 -8.29 -46.13
CA ASP A 70 2.99 -9.15 -47.20
C ASP A 70 4.50 -9.35 -47.07
N GLY A 71 4.91 -10.60 -46.89
CA GLY A 71 6.33 -10.98 -46.92
C GLY A 71 7.01 -11.04 -45.54
N LEU A 72 7.99 -11.94 -45.45
CA LEU A 72 8.62 -12.33 -44.18
C LEU A 72 9.49 -11.23 -43.56
N ILE A 73 10.15 -10.42 -44.39
CA ILE A 73 11.01 -9.32 -43.91
C ILE A 73 10.16 -8.23 -43.25
N ASP A 74 9.07 -7.83 -43.88
CA ASP A 74 8.19 -6.79 -43.35
C ASP A 74 7.49 -7.25 -42.08
N ALA A 75 7.05 -8.51 -42.03
CA ALA A 75 6.48 -9.11 -40.82
C ALA A 75 7.49 -9.14 -39.66
N PHE A 76 8.77 -9.40 -39.94
CA PHE A 76 9.83 -9.35 -38.94
C PHE A 76 10.05 -7.92 -38.42
N VAL A 77 10.01 -6.90 -39.28
CA VAL A 77 10.13 -5.49 -38.88
C VAL A 77 8.97 -5.08 -37.97
N VAL A 78 7.73 -5.45 -38.32
CA VAL A 78 6.54 -5.22 -37.49
C VAL A 78 6.72 -5.85 -36.11
N TYR A 79 7.11 -7.13 -36.06
CA TYR A 79 7.34 -7.85 -34.82
C TYR A 79 8.46 -7.25 -33.96
N ALA A 80 9.58 -6.86 -34.57
CA ALA A 80 10.71 -6.24 -33.88
C ALA A 80 10.33 -4.88 -33.27
N GLY A 81 9.58 -4.06 -34.02
CA GLY A 81 9.06 -2.78 -33.53
C GLY A 81 8.12 -2.94 -32.35
N PHE A 82 7.20 -3.92 -32.44
CA PHE A 82 6.35 -4.30 -31.32
C PHE A 82 7.15 -4.69 -30.08
N PHE A 83 8.17 -5.55 -30.23
CA PHE A 83 8.96 -6.03 -29.10
C PHE A 83 9.73 -4.87 -28.43
N GLN A 84 10.33 -3.99 -29.23
CA GLN A 84 11.01 -2.80 -28.73
C GLN A 84 10.05 -1.89 -27.94
N ASN A 85 8.84 -1.67 -28.46
CA ASN A 85 7.82 -0.89 -27.77
C ASN A 85 7.40 -1.57 -26.46
N ALA A 86 7.15 -2.88 -26.48
CA ALA A 86 6.77 -3.63 -25.29
C ALA A 86 7.84 -3.49 -24.18
N VAL A 87 9.13 -3.68 -24.51
CA VAL A 87 10.22 -3.51 -23.54
C VAL A 87 10.24 -2.10 -22.92
N ALA A 88 10.06 -1.06 -23.74
CA ALA A 88 10.02 0.31 -23.27
C ALA A 88 8.80 0.58 -22.36
N GLU A 89 7.64 0.03 -22.71
CA GLU A 89 6.41 0.15 -21.92
C GLU A 89 6.50 -0.57 -20.58
N TYR A 90 6.98 -1.81 -20.54
CA TYR A 90 7.21 -2.54 -19.28
C TYR A 90 8.19 -1.79 -18.37
N SER A 91 9.25 -1.23 -18.93
CA SER A 91 10.23 -0.43 -18.18
C SER A 91 9.58 0.81 -17.57
N ARG A 92 8.73 1.50 -18.34
CA ARG A 92 7.99 2.68 -17.89
C ARG A 92 6.98 2.32 -16.79
N GLU A 93 6.24 1.23 -16.96
CA GLU A 93 5.27 0.79 -15.97
C GLU A 93 5.95 0.35 -14.67
N ALA A 94 7.07 -0.38 -14.75
CA ALA A 94 7.86 -0.73 -13.58
C ALA A 94 8.34 0.51 -12.81
N ALA A 95 8.80 1.55 -13.51
CA ALA A 95 9.19 2.82 -12.89
C ALA A 95 8.00 3.53 -12.21
N LYS A 96 6.82 3.48 -12.82
CA LYS A 96 5.57 4.03 -12.26
C LYS A 96 5.14 3.28 -11.00
N LEU A 97 5.13 1.95 -11.04
CA LEU A 97 4.82 1.10 -9.90
C LEU A 97 5.82 1.30 -8.74
N ASN A 98 7.11 1.44 -9.05
CA ASN A 98 8.12 1.78 -8.06
C ASN A 98 7.88 3.16 -7.42
N THR A 99 7.44 4.14 -8.21
CA THR A 99 7.08 5.48 -7.70
C THR A 99 5.89 5.41 -6.75
N ILE A 100 4.85 4.64 -7.11
CA ILE A 100 3.68 4.41 -6.24
C ILE A 100 4.11 3.73 -4.94
N GLY A 101 4.94 2.69 -5.02
CA GLY A 101 5.45 1.96 -3.86
C GLY A 101 6.30 2.81 -2.93
N SER A 102 7.27 3.56 -3.48
CA SER A 102 8.13 4.47 -2.71
C SER A 102 7.32 5.56 -2.01
N ARG A 103 6.36 6.18 -2.74
CA ARG A 103 5.45 7.18 -2.16
C ARG A 103 4.63 6.57 -1.03
N ALA A 104 4.07 5.37 -1.24
CA ALA A 104 3.29 4.70 -0.21
C ALA A 104 4.12 4.39 1.04
N ALA A 105 5.33 3.85 0.89
CA ALA A 105 6.23 3.57 2.00
C ALA A 105 6.57 4.85 2.78
N SER A 106 6.91 5.94 2.09
CA SER A 106 7.18 7.24 2.70
C SER A 106 5.96 7.77 3.48
N GLU A 107 4.77 7.74 2.88
CA GLU A 107 3.56 8.23 3.54
C GLU A 107 3.17 7.35 4.74
N THR A 108 3.31 6.04 4.64
CA THR A 108 3.11 5.12 5.77
C THR A 108 4.11 5.41 6.89
N ALA A 109 5.40 5.60 6.60
CA ALA A 109 6.41 5.93 7.61
C ALA A 109 6.10 7.26 8.33
N LYS A 110 5.77 8.32 7.58
CA LYS A 110 5.35 9.61 8.15
C LYS A 110 4.12 9.45 9.03
N ARG A 111 3.15 8.65 8.60
CA ARG A 111 1.89 8.44 9.32
C ARG A 111 2.09 7.64 10.60
N VAL A 112 2.90 6.58 10.57
CA VAL A 112 3.28 5.81 11.76
C VAL A 112 3.98 6.71 12.77
N ARG A 113 4.95 7.52 12.34
CA ARG A 113 5.64 8.46 13.22
C ARG A 113 4.67 9.43 13.90
N ARG A 114 3.77 10.05 13.14
CA ARG A 114 2.77 10.99 13.67
C ARG A 114 1.82 10.32 14.66
N GLU A 115 1.31 9.13 14.34
CA GLU A 115 0.38 8.42 15.22
C GLU A 115 1.10 7.94 16.50
N ALA A 116 2.38 7.58 16.43
CA ALA A 116 3.20 7.26 17.60
C ALA A 116 3.42 8.49 18.51
N GLU A 117 3.79 9.64 17.93
CA GLU A 117 3.94 10.91 18.66
C GLU A 117 2.66 11.26 19.44
N ILE A 118 1.49 11.16 18.79
CA ILE A 118 0.18 11.44 19.43
C ILE A 118 -0.11 10.49 20.61
N VAL A 119 0.21 9.20 20.47
CA VAL A 119 -0.04 8.21 21.54
C VAL A 119 0.92 8.45 22.71
N THR A 120 2.19 8.74 22.45
CA THR A 120 3.19 9.01 23.49
C THR A 120 2.93 10.31 24.23
N GLU A 121 2.57 11.39 23.54
CA GLU A 121 2.19 12.67 24.18
C GLU A 121 1.00 12.50 25.12
N ASP A 122 -0.04 11.74 24.72
CA ASP A 122 -1.21 11.49 25.56
C ASP A 122 -0.86 10.65 26.81
N MET A 123 0.04 9.68 26.67
CA MET A 123 0.53 8.91 27.82
C MET A 123 1.29 9.82 28.79
N ALA A 124 2.21 10.64 28.29
CA ALA A 124 2.99 11.55 29.11
C ALA A 124 2.10 12.56 29.86
N ALA A 125 1.14 13.17 29.18
CA ALA A 125 0.20 14.11 29.79
C ALA A 125 -0.64 13.48 30.91
N ARG A 126 -1.03 12.21 30.79
CA ARG A 126 -1.78 11.47 31.82
C ARG A 126 -0.93 10.99 32.98
N THR A 127 0.38 10.86 32.80
CA THR A 127 1.30 10.40 33.87
C THR A 127 1.82 11.57 34.71
N ALA A 128 1.75 12.80 34.18
CA ALA A 128 2.19 14.03 34.85
C ALA A 128 1.07 14.72 35.67
N ALA A 129 -0.18 14.26 35.57
CA ALA A 129 -1.35 14.76 36.30
C ALA A 129 -1.69 13.85 37.49
#